data_AF-A0A8J3IHG0-F1
#
_entry.id   AF-A0A8J3IHG0-F1
#
_cell.length_a   1.000
_cell.length_b   1.000
_cell.length_c   1.000
_cell.angle_alpha   90.00
_cell.angle_beta   90.00
_cell.angle_gamma   90.00
#
_symmetry.space_group_name_H-M   'P 1'
#
loop_
_entity.id
_entity.type
_entity.pdbx_description
1 polymer ?
#
loop_
_entity_poly.entity_id
_entity_poly.type
_entity_poly.pdbx_seq_one_letter_code
_entity_poly.pdbx_strand_id
1 'polypeptide(L)'
;MTKPITGQYECQHSSGIGLDYFTSRIDRLILQPDGHFTLTIQERSRLSNAAQSLVSGQQITNAAPEKKREGTYTVQGNTIVLHFQDGAQEQGQVSWNGEGLQLGKDFFNKVSDSTLLPPTHRLQKDMDDIAKGIKIATTVGGIALKAAKTIHNTLQSTQSTDAATPPDAGPAQHPVPQPAQQPPQPAAQPARPEPPPPPQPVQSQMEAIFCDQCGARSRPGKKFCGNCGARLV
;
A
#
# COMPACT_ATOMS: atom_id res chain seq x y z
N MET A 1 34.90 2.59 -12.19
CA MET A 1 34.42 1.23 -11.88
C MET A 1 32.95 1.34 -11.54
N THR A 2 32.06 0.71 -12.30
CA THR A 2 30.63 0.64 -12.01
C THR A 2 30.40 -0.26 -10.80
N LYS A 3 29.57 0.17 -9.83
CA LYS A 3 29.21 -0.67 -8.68
C LYS A 3 28.51 -1.95 -9.18
N PRO A 4 28.72 -3.10 -8.54
CA PRO A 4 28.03 -4.33 -8.91
C PRO A 4 26.53 -4.17 -8.68
N ILE A 5 25.73 -4.63 -9.65
CA ILE A 5 24.26 -4.56 -9.56
C ILE A 5 23.68 -5.71 -8.73
N THR A 6 24.49 -6.65 -8.27
CA THR A 6 24.06 -7.75 -7.41
C THR A 6 23.62 -7.21 -6.05
N GLY A 7 22.59 -7.82 -5.46
CA GLY A 7 22.08 -7.42 -4.15
C GLY A 7 20.56 -7.57 -4.03
N GLN A 8 20.02 -7.02 -2.97
CA GLN A 8 18.58 -6.97 -2.70
C GLN A 8 18.03 -5.59 -3.06
N TYR A 9 16.89 -5.59 -3.71
CA TYR A 9 16.19 -4.42 -4.21
C TYR A 9 14.73 -4.46 -3.82
N GLU A 10 14.13 -3.30 -3.61
CA GLU A 10 12.75 -3.19 -3.17
C GLU A 10 11.98 -2.08 -3.83
N CYS A 11 10.76 -2.40 -4.25
CA CYS A 11 9.78 -1.44 -4.71
C CYS A 11 8.68 -1.31 -3.66
N GLN A 12 8.57 -0.12 -3.07
CA GLN A 12 7.50 0.19 -2.12
C GLN A 12 6.35 0.90 -2.85
N HIS A 13 5.19 0.25 -2.89
CA HIS A 13 3.96 0.83 -3.45
C HIS A 13 3.20 1.54 -2.32
N SER A 14 3.50 2.81 -2.08
CA SER A 14 2.82 3.61 -1.05
C SER A 14 1.40 4.00 -1.47
N SER A 15 0.47 4.03 -0.51
CA SER A 15 -0.92 4.49 -0.70
C SER A 15 -1.16 5.91 -0.16
N GLY A 16 -0.13 6.56 0.40
CA GLY A 16 -0.13 8.00 0.66
C GLY A 16 -0.74 8.45 2.00
N ILE A 17 -1.11 7.54 2.90
CA ILE A 17 -1.80 7.87 4.15
C ILE A 17 -1.05 7.32 5.37
N GLY A 18 0.19 7.74 5.62
CA GLY A 18 0.89 7.72 6.93
C GLY A 18 1.03 6.38 7.67
N LEU A 19 0.51 5.29 7.12
CA LEU A 19 0.56 3.90 7.57
C LEU A 19 1.27 3.06 6.51
N ASP A 20 2.18 3.69 5.76
CA ASP A 20 2.76 3.13 4.54
C ASP A 20 3.41 1.77 4.82
N TYR A 21 3.98 1.52 5.99
CA TYR A 21 4.54 0.21 6.29
C TYR A 21 3.49 -0.93 6.29
N PHE A 22 2.26 -0.66 6.72
CA PHE A 22 1.19 -1.66 6.82
C PHE A 22 0.32 -1.72 5.57
N THR A 23 0.15 -0.58 4.89
CA THR A 23 -0.68 -0.45 3.69
C THR A 23 0.12 -0.57 2.39
N SER A 24 1.44 -0.44 2.43
CA SER A 24 2.26 -0.61 1.23
C SER A 24 2.40 -2.08 0.90
N ARG A 25 2.35 -2.35 -0.40
CA ARG A 25 2.88 -3.57 -0.98
C ARG A 25 4.39 -3.38 -1.16
N ILE A 26 5.19 -4.33 -0.71
CA ILE A 26 6.64 -4.33 -0.94
C ILE A 26 6.99 -5.50 -1.85
N ASP A 27 7.47 -5.18 -3.04
CA ASP A 27 8.01 -6.18 -3.96
C ASP A 27 9.53 -6.24 -3.79
N ARG A 28 10.09 -7.45 -3.79
CA ARG A 28 11.52 -7.70 -3.54
C ARG A 28 12.16 -8.37 -4.73
N LEU A 29 13.25 -7.80 -5.23
CA LEU A 29 14.07 -8.38 -6.28
C LEU A 29 15.47 -8.67 -5.72
N ILE A 30 15.95 -9.90 -5.86
CA ILE A 30 17.29 -10.31 -5.49
C ILE A 30 18.05 -10.68 -6.75
N LEU A 31 19.13 -9.95 -7.04
CA LEU A 31 20.04 -10.23 -8.16
C LEU A 31 21.29 -10.92 -7.63
N GLN A 32 21.54 -12.15 -8.11
CA GLN A 32 22.66 -12.99 -7.66
C GLN A 32 23.87 -12.88 -8.61
N PRO A 33 25.11 -13.06 -8.11
CA PRO A 33 26.32 -12.93 -8.92
C PRO A 33 26.44 -13.92 -10.08
N ASP A 34 25.73 -15.03 -10.02
CA ASP A 34 25.68 -16.09 -11.03
C ASP A 34 24.72 -15.76 -12.20
N GLY A 35 24.09 -14.58 -12.17
CA GLY A 35 23.14 -14.16 -13.20
C GLY A 35 21.71 -14.67 -12.95
N HIS A 36 21.42 -15.27 -11.79
CA HIS A 36 20.07 -15.63 -11.41
C HIS A 36 19.37 -14.52 -10.63
N PHE A 37 18.04 -14.51 -10.66
CA PHE A 37 17.26 -13.61 -9.81
C PHE A 37 16.05 -14.28 -9.18
N THR A 38 15.61 -13.70 -8.06
CA THR A 38 14.32 -13.99 -7.43
C THR A 38 13.52 -12.70 -7.31
N LEU A 39 12.30 -12.69 -7.82
CA LEU A 39 11.34 -11.60 -7.66
C LEU A 39 10.16 -12.10 -6.83
N THR A 40 9.94 -11.50 -5.66
CA THR A 40 8.80 -11.76 -4.79
C THR A 40 7.87 -10.57 -4.85
N ILE A 41 6.64 -10.78 -5.34
CA ILE A 41 5.60 -9.76 -5.45
C ILE A 41 4.56 -10.01 -4.37
N GLN A 42 4.25 -9.01 -3.56
CA GLN A 42 3.16 -9.12 -2.58
C GLN A 42 1.83 -8.86 -3.28
N GLU A 43 0.89 -9.79 -3.28
CA GLU A 43 -0.40 -9.55 -3.97
C GLU A 43 -1.27 -8.53 -3.25
N ARG A 44 -1.14 -8.47 -1.92
CA ARG A 44 -1.91 -7.58 -1.04
C ARG A 44 -1.01 -6.99 0.05
N SER A 45 -1.36 -5.80 0.51
CA SER A 45 -0.72 -5.23 1.70
C SER A 45 -1.01 -6.12 2.92
N ARG A 46 -0.11 -6.10 3.91
CA ARG A 46 -0.27 -6.88 5.15
C ARG A 46 -1.52 -6.47 5.92
N LEU A 47 -1.86 -5.17 5.92
CA LEU A 47 -3.09 -4.68 6.55
C LEU A 47 -4.32 -5.18 5.82
N SER A 48 -4.34 -5.10 4.48
CA SER A 48 -5.47 -5.59 3.69
C SER A 48 -5.69 -7.09 3.90
N ASN A 49 -4.60 -7.88 3.98
CA ASN A 49 -4.68 -9.30 4.29
C ASN A 49 -5.26 -9.54 5.70
N ALA A 50 -4.74 -8.87 6.72
CA ALA A 50 -5.21 -9.00 8.09
C ALA A 50 -6.68 -8.57 8.26
N ALA A 51 -7.08 -7.46 7.62
CA ALA A 51 -8.46 -7.00 7.61
C ALA A 51 -9.39 -8.03 6.96
N GLN A 52 -8.96 -8.63 5.84
CA GLN A 52 -9.75 -9.67 5.17
C GLN A 52 -9.86 -10.95 5.99
N SER A 53 -8.79 -11.39 6.66
CA SER A 53 -8.86 -12.54 7.58
C SER A 53 -9.86 -12.28 8.71
N LEU A 54 -9.87 -11.07 9.27
CA LEU A 54 -10.80 -10.69 10.33
C LEU A 54 -12.25 -10.66 9.85
N VAL A 55 -12.52 -10.10 8.66
CA VAL A 55 -13.87 -10.10 8.06
C VAL A 55 -14.34 -11.52 7.75
N SER A 56 -13.44 -12.40 7.33
CA SER A 56 -13.75 -13.80 7.00
C SER A 56 -13.81 -14.72 8.24
N GLY A 57 -13.58 -14.21 9.45
CA GLY A 57 -13.52 -15.01 10.68
C GLY A 57 -12.35 -16.01 10.73
N GLN A 58 -11.35 -15.82 9.87
CA GLN A 58 -10.16 -16.67 9.81
C GLN A 58 -9.09 -16.16 10.78
N GLN A 59 -8.22 -17.07 11.22
CA GLN A 59 -7.05 -16.71 12.01
C GLN A 59 -6.18 -15.70 11.21
N ILE A 60 -5.81 -14.60 11.84
CA ILE A 60 -5.01 -13.54 11.20
C ILE A 60 -3.66 -14.13 10.83
N THR A 61 -3.42 -14.28 9.53
CA THR A 61 -2.10 -14.66 9.02
C THR A 61 -1.33 -13.39 8.67
N ASN A 62 -0.17 -13.20 9.30
CA ASN A 62 0.71 -12.06 9.00
C ASN A 62 1.47 -12.24 7.67
N ALA A 63 1.44 -13.44 7.09
CA ALA A 63 1.98 -13.73 5.77
C ALA A 63 0.92 -13.36 4.72
N ALA A 64 1.09 -12.18 4.11
CA ALA A 64 0.32 -11.83 2.92
C ALA A 64 0.65 -12.82 1.79
N PRO A 65 -0.30 -13.13 0.89
CA PRO A 65 -0.02 -13.95 -0.28
C PRO A 65 1.07 -13.30 -1.13
N GLU A 66 2.12 -14.08 -1.41
CA GLU A 66 3.30 -13.67 -2.17
C GLU A 66 3.43 -14.54 -3.41
N LYS A 67 3.64 -13.91 -4.56
CA LYS A 67 3.97 -14.58 -5.82
C LYS A 67 5.47 -14.52 -6.03
N LYS A 68 6.14 -15.67 -5.99
CA LYS A 68 7.55 -15.80 -6.32
C LYS A 68 7.73 -16.09 -7.80
N ARG A 69 8.64 -15.36 -8.45
CA ARG A 69 9.09 -15.60 -9.83
C ARG A 69 10.62 -15.66 -9.82
N GLU A 70 11.17 -16.51 -10.67
CA GLU A 70 12.60 -16.75 -10.75
C GLU A 70 13.03 -16.79 -12.21
N GLY A 71 14.33 -16.61 -12.43
CA GLY A 71 14.87 -16.56 -13.78
C GLY A 71 16.35 -16.25 -13.83
N THR A 72 16.80 -15.88 -15.02
CA THR A 72 18.15 -15.37 -15.28
C THR A 72 18.08 -13.93 -15.76
N TYR A 73 19.16 -13.18 -15.60
CA TYR A 73 19.23 -11.82 -16.09
C TYR A 73 20.50 -11.56 -16.88
N THR A 74 20.41 -10.63 -17.82
CA THR A 74 21.56 -10.11 -18.56
C THR A 74 21.63 -8.60 -18.43
N VAL A 75 22.84 -8.04 -18.47
CA VAL A 75 23.09 -6.60 -18.30
C VAL A 75 23.93 -6.13 -19.47
N GLN A 76 23.46 -5.09 -20.16
CA GLN A 76 24.17 -4.45 -21.26
C GLN A 76 24.13 -2.93 -21.05
N GLY A 77 25.27 -2.35 -20.63
CA GLY A 77 25.34 -0.95 -20.20
C GLY A 77 24.43 -0.70 -19.01
N ASN A 78 23.44 0.18 -19.18
CA ASN A 78 22.41 0.48 -18.17
C ASN A 78 21.12 -0.32 -18.37
N THR A 79 21.05 -1.20 -19.36
CA THR A 79 19.87 -2.02 -19.61
C THR A 79 20.02 -3.35 -18.90
N ILE A 80 18.99 -3.75 -18.15
CA ILE A 80 18.86 -5.11 -17.61
C ILE A 80 17.69 -5.81 -18.29
N VAL A 81 17.87 -7.09 -18.59
CA VAL A 81 16.80 -7.95 -19.13
C VAL A 81 16.64 -9.14 -18.19
N LEU A 82 15.43 -9.31 -17.68
CA LEU A 82 15.01 -10.45 -16.86
C LEU A 82 14.33 -11.49 -17.75
N HIS A 83 14.84 -12.71 -17.74
CA HIS A 83 14.26 -13.87 -18.41
C HIS A 83 13.65 -14.79 -17.35
N PHE A 84 12.33 -14.83 -17.28
CA PHE A 84 11.62 -15.64 -16.31
C PHE A 84 11.52 -17.10 -16.75
N GLN A 85 11.43 -18.02 -15.79
CA GLN A 85 11.25 -19.46 -16.06
C GLN A 85 9.95 -19.79 -16.80
N ASP A 86 8.93 -18.94 -16.70
CA ASP A 86 7.65 -19.08 -17.43
C ASP A 86 7.74 -18.62 -18.91
N GLY A 87 8.94 -18.24 -19.37
CA GLY A 87 9.19 -17.75 -20.72
C GLY A 87 8.90 -16.27 -20.92
N ALA A 88 8.37 -15.58 -19.91
CA ALA A 88 8.22 -14.13 -19.98
C ALA A 88 9.58 -13.43 -19.96
N GLN A 89 9.63 -12.23 -20.53
CA GLN A 89 10.80 -11.37 -20.48
C GLN A 89 10.39 -9.98 -20.05
N GLU A 90 11.21 -9.34 -19.22
CA GLU A 90 10.99 -7.97 -18.77
C GLU A 90 12.29 -7.17 -18.87
N GLN A 91 12.20 -5.98 -19.44
CA GLN A 91 13.33 -5.09 -19.61
C GLN A 91 13.25 -3.95 -18.60
N GLY A 92 14.41 -3.62 -18.03
CA GLY A 92 14.56 -2.53 -17.08
C GLY A 92 15.81 -1.70 -17.34
N GLN A 93 15.95 -0.66 -16.53
CA GLN A 93 17.12 0.21 -16.52
C GLN A 93 17.77 0.24 -15.15
N VAL A 94 19.06 0.01 -15.11
CA VAL A 94 19.89 0.19 -13.93
C VAL A 94 20.35 1.64 -13.86
N SER A 95 20.10 2.26 -12.71
CA SER A 95 20.65 3.58 -12.38
C SER A 95 22.18 3.62 -12.54
N TRP A 96 22.70 4.78 -12.93
CA TRP A 96 24.14 4.98 -13.15
C TRP A 96 24.99 4.72 -11.90
N ASN A 97 24.41 4.88 -10.69
CA ASN A 97 25.07 4.62 -9.42
C ASN A 97 24.87 3.18 -8.92
N GLY A 98 24.06 2.36 -9.59
CA GLY A 98 23.76 0.99 -9.19
C GLY A 98 22.89 0.88 -7.93
N GLU A 99 22.27 1.97 -7.47
CA GLU A 99 21.44 1.99 -6.25
C GLU A 99 19.94 1.85 -6.53
N GLY A 100 19.57 1.88 -7.80
CA GLY A 100 18.19 1.79 -8.27
C GLY A 100 18.07 1.01 -9.57
N LEU A 101 16.90 0.41 -9.74
CA LEU A 101 16.57 -0.42 -10.89
C LEU A 101 15.10 -0.18 -11.27
N GLN A 102 14.85 0.32 -12.46
CA GLN A 102 13.52 0.58 -12.99
C GLN A 102 13.07 -0.63 -13.81
N LEU A 103 11.94 -1.24 -13.46
CA LEU A 103 11.27 -2.30 -14.23
C LEU A 103 9.85 -1.84 -14.58
N GLY A 104 9.60 -1.61 -15.86
CA GLY A 104 8.34 -0.98 -16.30
C GLY A 104 8.09 0.34 -15.55
N LYS A 105 7.00 0.41 -14.79
CA LYS A 105 6.65 1.59 -13.97
C LYS A 105 7.24 1.57 -12.55
N ASP A 106 7.76 0.43 -12.13
CA ASP A 106 8.17 0.19 -10.75
C ASP A 106 9.67 0.50 -10.58
N PHE A 107 9.99 1.29 -9.55
CA PHE A 107 11.36 1.64 -9.21
C PHE A 107 11.81 0.89 -7.96
N PHE A 108 12.79 0.03 -8.13
CA PHE A 108 13.36 -0.76 -7.06
C PHE A 108 14.63 -0.10 -6.51
N ASN A 109 14.64 0.18 -5.22
CA ASN A 109 15.79 0.73 -4.50
C ASN A 109 16.66 -0.40 -3.97
N LYS A 110 17.98 -0.30 -4.15
CA LYS A 110 18.93 -1.25 -3.57
C LYS A 110 18.97 -1.05 -2.06
N VAL A 111 18.63 -2.10 -1.31
CA VAL A 111 18.59 -2.10 0.16
C VAL A 111 19.77 -2.85 0.78
N SER A 112 20.44 -3.70 0.00
CA SER A 112 21.60 -4.47 0.46
C SER A 112 22.47 -4.90 -0.71
N ASP A 113 23.78 -4.87 -0.54
CA ASP A 113 24.72 -5.55 -1.46
C ASP A 113 24.77 -7.06 -1.21
N SER A 114 24.35 -7.52 -0.02
CA SER A 114 24.29 -8.93 0.32
C SER A 114 23.00 -9.56 -0.19
N THR A 115 23.10 -10.75 -0.78
CA THR A 115 21.97 -11.55 -1.25
C THR A 115 21.37 -12.46 -0.16
N LEU A 116 22.06 -12.63 0.97
CA LEU A 116 21.78 -13.70 1.93
C LEU A 116 20.96 -13.27 3.16
N LEU A 117 20.96 -11.99 3.55
CA LEU A 117 20.19 -11.52 4.72
C LEU A 117 19.71 -10.06 4.56
N PRO A 118 18.49 -9.72 5.02
CA PRO A 118 18.10 -8.33 5.18
C PRO A 118 19.01 -7.66 6.22
N PRO A 119 19.47 -6.41 6.00
CA PRO A 119 20.34 -5.72 6.93
C PRO A 119 19.68 -5.59 8.32
N THR A 120 20.43 -5.82 9.38
CA THR A 120 19.95 -5.81 10.78
C THR A 120 19.27 -4.49 11.17
N HIS A 121 19.72 -3.37 10.61
CA HIS A 121 19.09 -2.05 10.78
C HIS A 121 17.61 -2.03 10.37
N ARG A 122 17.22 -2.90 9.44
CA ARG A 122 15.86 -2.99 8.97
C ARG A 122 14.98 -3.81 9.89
N LEU A 123 15.51 -4.88 10.48
CA LEU A 123 14.78 -5.62 11.52
C LEU A 123 14.40 -4.67 12.67
N GLN A 124 15.29 -3.75 13.04
CA GLN A 124 15.02 -2.71 14.04
C GLN A 124 13.86 -1.80 13.63
N LYS A 125 13.89 -1.26 12.40
CA LYS A 125 12.83 -0.39 11.87
C LYS A 125 11.49 -1.13 11.75
N ASP A 126 11.52 -2.36 11.25
CA ASP A 126 10.33 -3.21 11.11
C ASP A 126 9.73 -3.50 12.50
N MET A 127 10.55 -3.73 13.53
CA MET A 127 10.08 -3.87 14.91
C MET A 127 9.47 -2.58 15.47
N ASP A 128 10.08 -1.42 15.22
CA ASP A 128 9.55 -0.12 15.65
C ASP A 128 8.21 0.20 14.98
N ASP A 129 8.08 -0.08 13.69
CA ASP A 129 6.85 0.15 12.95
C ASP A 129 5.75 -0.86 13.35
N ILE A 130 6.10 -2.12 13.62
CA ILE A 130 5.21 -3.10 14.27
C ILE A 130 4.72 -2.59 15.63
N ALA A 131 5.62 -2.09 16.47
CA ALA A 131 5.27 -1.56 17.80
C ALA A 131 4.32 -0.35 17.70
N LYS A 132 4.55 0.55 16.75
CA LYS A 132 3.63 1.67 16.45
C LYS A 132 2.27 1.16 15.98
N GLY A 133 2.24 0.18 15.08
CA GLY A 133 1.01 -0.42 14.58
C GLY A 133 0.18 -1.08 15.69
N ILE A 134 0.82 -1.84 16.59
CA ILE A 134 0.16 -2.46 17.76
C ILE A 134 -0.44 -1.39 18.68
N LYS A 135 0.26 -0.27 18.88
CA LYS A 135 -0.22 0.84 19.71
C LYS A 135 -1.47 1.52 19.12
N ILE A 136 -1.52 1.64 17.79
CA ILE A 136 -2.69 2.18 17.08
C ILE A 136 -3.85 1.17 17.17
N ALA A 137 -3.59 -0.12 16.91
CA ALA A 137 -4.61 -1.18 16.95
C ALA A 137 -5.21 -1.37 18.36
N THR A 138 -4.42 -1.28 19.42
CA THR A 138 -4.92 -1.33 20.81
C THR A 138 -5.78 -0.12 21.15
N THR A 139 -5.44 1.06 20.65
CA THR A 139 -6.24 2.28 20.84
C THR A 139 -7.59 2.17 20.12
N VAL A 140 -7.60 1.71 18.86
CA VAL A 140 -8.83 1.55 18.06
C VAL A 140 -9.68 0.38 18.56
N GLY A 141 -9.06 -0.76 18.88
CA GLY A 141 -9.72 -1.94 19.45
C GLY A 141 -10.38 -1.65 20.80
N GLY A 142 -9.75 -0.82 21.65
CA GLY A 142 -10.33 -0.37 22.91
C GLY A 142 -11.58 0.51 22.71
N ILE A 143 -11.62 1.33 21.66
CA ILE A 143 -12.79 2.15 21.31
C ILE A 143 -13.91 1.26 20.74
N ALA A 144 -13.58 0.30 19.88
CA ALA A 144 -14.54 -0.65 19.30
C ALA A 144 -15.17 -1.58 20.36
N LEU A 145 -14.40 -2.09 21.32
CA LEU A 145 -14.91 -2.87 22.45
C LEU A 145 -15.84 -2.04 23.34
N LYS A 146 -15.53 -0.76 23.59
CA LYS A 146 -16.42 0.14 24.32
C LYS A 146 -17.72 0.40 23.54
N ALA A 147 -17.64 0.66 22.24
CA ALA A 147 -18.81 0.87 21.39
C ALA A 147 -19.70 -0.40 21.31
N ALA A 148 -19.11 -1.58 21.13
CA ALA A 148 -19.85 -2.84 21.13
C ALA A 148 -20.53 -3.12 22.48
N LYS A 149 -19.88 -2.81 23.61
CA LYS A 149 -20.47 -2.97 24.95
C LYS A 149 -21.59 -1.96 25.21
N THR A 150 -21.48 -0.74 24.70
CA THR A 150 -22.56 0.26 24.76
C THR A 150 -23.78 -0.15 23.93
N ILE A 151 -23.57 -0.73 22.74
CA ILE A 151 -24.67 -1.25 21.90
C ILE A 151 -25.32 -2.47 22.57
N HIS A 152 -24.54 -3.37 23.16
CA HIS A 152 -25.08 -4.55 23.86
C HIS A 152 -25.90 -4.18 25.10
N ASN A 153 -25.45 -3.21 25.90
CA ASN A 153 -26.23 -2.69 27.04
C ASN A 153 -27.52 -1.97 26.58
N THR A 154 -27.48 -1.26 25.45
CA THR A 154 -28.67 -0.59 24.92
C THR A 154 -29.73 -1.59 24.43
N LEU A 155 -29.31 -2.73 23.85
CA LEU A 155 -30.22 -3.78 23.39
C LEU A 155 -30.81 -4.63 24.54
N GLN A 156 -30.10 -4.80 25.67
CA GLN A 156 -30.64 -5.49 26.84
C GLN A 156 -31.64 -4.63 27.64
N SER A 157 -31.55 -3.30 27.60
CA SER A 157 -32.49 -2.41 28.30
C SER A 157 -33.88 -2.28 27.66
N THR A 158 -34.12 -2.84 26.47
CA THR A 158 -35.45 -2.87 25.84
C THR A 158 -36.27 -4.13 26.12
N GLN A 159 -35.78 -5.06 26.94
CA GLN A 159 -36.44 -6.34 27.20
C GLN A 159 -36.71 -6.54 28.70
N SER A 160 -37.44 -5.62 29.31
CA SER A 160 -38.00 -5.78 30.66
C SER A 160 -39.16 -4.81 30.87
N THR A 161 -40.34 -5.13 30.34
CA THR A 161 -41.62 -4.65 30.88
C THR A 161 -42.79 -5.44 30.29
N ASP A 162 -43.47 -6.14 31.22
CA ASP A 162 -44.88 -6.48 31.28
C ASP A 162 -45.56 -7.49 30.34
N ALA A 163 -46.22 -8.42 31.01
CA ALA A 163 -47.15 -9.41 30.53
C ALA A 163 -48.54 -8.81 30.29
N ALA A 164 -49.17 -9.13 29.17
CA ALA A 164 -50.63 -9.31 29.04
C ALA A 164 -50.97 -10.00 27.70
N THR A 165 -51.92 -10.93 27.77
CA THR A 165 -52.48 -11.81 26.72
C THR A 165 -52.97 -11.06 25.47
N PRO A 166 -53.01 -11.72 24.29
CA PRO A 166 -54.32 -12.10 23.73
C PRO A 166 -54.34 -13.42 22.93
N PRO A 167 -55.51 -14.06 22.75
CA PRO A 167 -55.80 -14.83 21.55
C PRO A 167 -57.08 -14.30 20.90
N ASP A 168 -56.99 -13.70 19.72
CA ASP A 168 -58.06 -13.83 18.73
C ASP A 168 -57.56 -13.50 17.32
N ALA A 169 -58.16 -14.18 16.37
CA ALA A 169 -57.81 -14.28 14.98
C ALA A 169 -58.21 -13.03 14.19
N GLY A 170 -57.32 -12.59 13.30
CA GLY A 170 -57.62 -11.66 12.23
C GLY A 170 -56.72 -11.94 11.02
N PRO A 171 -57.27 -12.02 9.79
CA PRO A 171 -56.47 -12.30 8.61
C PRO A 171 -55.69 -11.05 8.20
N ALA A 172 -54.36 -11.08 8.34
CA ALA A 172 -53.47 -10.04 7.85
C ALA A 172 -53.24 -10.23 6.34
N GLN A 173 -53.65 -9.21 5.59
CA GLN A 173 -53.47 -9.07 4.16
C GLN A 173 -51.99 -9.01 3.80
N HIS A 174 -51.60 -9.78 2.78
CA HIS A 174 -50.28 -9.75 2.17
C HIS A 174 -50.09 -8.42 1.41
N PRO A 175 -48.98 -7.68 1.59
CA PRO A 175 -48.63 -6.60 0.68
C PRO A 175 -48.15 -7.21 -0.64
N VAL A 176 -48.82 -6.84 -1.72
CA VAL A 176 -48.41 -7.14 -3.10
C VAL A 176 -47.12 -6.35 -3.41
N PRO A 177 -46.06 -6.97 -3.97
CA PRO A 177 -44.87 -6.24 -4.40
C PRO A 177 -45.20 -5.37 -5.61
N GLN A 178 -44.96 -4.06 -5.49
CA GLN A 178 -45.02 -3.13 -6.60
C GLN A 178 -43.88 -3.41 -7.61
N PRO A 179 -44.16 -3.41 -8.93
CA PRO A 179 -43.10 -3.47 -9.93
C PRO A 179 -42.29 -2.17 -9.91
N ALA A 180 -40.96 -2.32 -9.86
CA ALA A 180 -40.01 -1.23 -9.95
C ALA A 180 -40.15 -0.50 -11.29
N GLN A 181 -40.52 0.78 -11.23
CA GLN A 181 -40.43 1.68 -12.38
C GLN A 181 -38.95 1.97 -12.67
N GLN A 182 -38.48 1.54 -13.84
CA GLN A 182 -37.17 1.93 -14.36
C GLN A 182 -37.16 3.45 -14.64
N PRO A 183 -36.11 4.19 -14.25
CA PRO A 183 -35.90 5.55 -14.71
C PRO A 183 -35.66 5.57 -16.23
N PRO A 184 -36.17 6.58 -16.96
CA PRO A 184 -35.94 6.71 -18.39
C PRO A 184 -34.46 6.93 -18.70
N GLN A 185 -33.96 6.18 -19.69
CA GLN A 185 -32.62 6.33 -20.25
C GLN A 185 -32.47 7.72 -20.91
N PRO A 186 -31.41 8.49 -20.61
CA PRO A 186 -31.11 9.72 -21.33
C PRO A 186 -30.73 9.42 -22.78
N ALA A 187 -31.44 10.04 -23.71
CA ALA A 187 -31.11 10.03 -25.14
C ALA A 187 -29.69 10.59 -25.35
N ALA A 188 -28.95 9.93 -26.26
CA ALA A 188 -27.62 10.33 -26.69
C ALA A 188 -27.63 11.79 -27.19
N GLN A 189 -26.87 12.65 -26.52
CA GLN A 189 -26.60 14.01 -26.98
C GLN A 189 -25.55 13.98 -28.10
N PRO A 190 -25.70 14.75 -29.18
CA PRO A 190 -24.68 14.90 -30.21
C PRO A 190 -23.45 15.63 -29.65
N ALA A 191 -22.26 15.17 -30.06
CA ALA A 191 -20.97 15.66 -29.60
C ALA A 191 -20.80 17.16 -29.87
N ARG A 192 -20.54 17.92 -28.80
CA ARG A 192 -20.15 19.34 -28.86
C ARG A 192 -18.62 19.40 -29.07
N PRO A 193 -18.09 20.31 -29.90
CA PRO A 193 -16.65 20.54 -30.01
C PRO A 193 -16.06 21.00 -28.67
N GLU A 194 -14.96 20.37 -28.28
CA GLU A 194 -14.24 20.63 -27.03
C GLU A 194 -13.54 22.01 -27.09
N PRO A 195 -13.68 22.89 -26.08
CA PRO A 195 -12.93 24.13 -26.01
C PRO A 195 -11.44 23.87 -25.72
N PRO A 196 -10.52 24.70 -26.23
CA PRO A 196 -9.08 24.52 -26.02
C PRO A 196 -8.70 24.63 -24.54
N PRO A 197 -7.68 23.87 -24.08
CA PRO A 197 -7.26 23.87 -22.68
C PRO A 197 -6.67 25.22 -22.27
N PRO A 198 -6.92 25.67 -21.02
CA PRO A 198 -6.36 26.91 -20.49
C PRO A 198 -4.82 26.82 -20.36
N PRO A 199 -4.09 27.94 -20.50
CA PRO A 199 -2.64 27.98 -20.34
C PRO A 199 -2.27 27.58 -18.90
N GLN A 200 -1.40 26.58 -18.78
CA GLN A 200 -0.86 26.13 -17.50
C GLN A 200 0.05 27.22 -16.90
N PRO A 201 -0.06 27.51 -15.60
CA PRO A 201 0.86 28.43 -14.94
C PRO A 201 2.26 27.79 -14.88
N VAL A 202 3.23 28.50 -15.44
CA VAL A 202 4.67 28.27 -15.25
C VAL A 202 4.98 28.30 -13.74
N GLN A 203 5.06 27.11 -13.13
CA GLN A 203 5.52 26.98 -11.75
C GLN A 203 7.04 27.17 -11.75
N SER A 204 7.47 28.29 -11.17
CA SER A 204 8.86 28.64 -10.91
C SER A 204 9.60 27.45 -10.29
N GLN A 205 10.57 26.93 -11.04
CA GLN A 205 11.54 25.95 -10.60
C GLN A 205 12.44 26.60 -9.54
N MET A 206 11.96 26.66 -8.30
CA MET A 206 12.83 26.95 -7.17
C MET A 206 13.55 25.66 -6.82
N GLU A 207 14.86 25.61 -7.10
CA GLU A 207 15.76 24.52 -6.76
C GLU A 207 15.49 24.01 -5.33
N ALA A 208 15.22 22.72 -5.19
CA ALA A 208 15.01 22.15 -3.88
C ALA A 208 16.35 21.90 -3.18
N ILE A 209 16.47 22.30 -1.92
CA ILE A 209 17.66 22.08 -1.10
C ILE A 209 17.50 20.75 -0.36
N PHE A 210 18.57 19.97 -0.25
CA PHE A 210 18.58 18.72 0.48
C PHE A 210 19.37 18.88 1.79
N CYS A 211 18.85 18.30 2.88
CA CYS A 211 19.52 18.32 4.17
C CYS A 211 20.80 17.47 4.10
N ASP A 212 21.92 18.03 4.52
CA ASP A 212 23.23 17.37 4.62
C ASP A 212 23.26 16.27 5.68
N GLN A 213 22.48 16.42 6.76
CA GLN A 213 22.46 15.46 7.87
C GLN A 213 21.55 14.25 7.62
N CYS A 214 20.45 14.40 6.89
CA CYS A 214 19.47 13.31 6.73
C CYS A 214 18.97 13.08 5.30
N GLY A 215 19.43 13.86 4.32
CA GLY A 215 19.02 13.73 2.91
C GLY A 215 17.60 14.20 2.59
N ALA A 216 16.84 14.69 3.56
CA ALA A 216 15.45 15.11 3.34
C ALA A 216 15.37 16.37 2.46
N ARG A 217 14.46 16.34 1.47
CA ARG A 217 14.15 17.48 0.61
C ARG A 217 13.48 18.60 1.41
N SER A 218 14.03 19.80 1.33
CA SER A 218 13.56 20.99 2.04
C SER A 218 13.26 22.12 1.06
N ARG A 219 12.29 22.98 1.42
CA ARG A 219 11.97 24.18 0.63
C ARG A 219 13.02 25.26 0.86
N PRO A 220 13.44 25.99 -0.20
CA PRO A 220 14.38 27.10 -0.06
C PRO A 220 13.83 28.18 0.89
N GLY A 221 14.71 28.77 1.69
CA GLY A 221 14.37 29.79 2.71
C GLY A 221 14.09 29.25 4.13
N LYS A 222 14.07 27.92 4.33
CA LYS A 222 14.00 27.32 5.68
C LYS A 222 15.38 27.33 6.33
N LYS A 223 15.48 27.79 7.59
CA LYS A 223 16.73 27.79 8.38
C LYS A 223 17.06 26.41 8.98
N PHE A 224 16.07 25.55 9.15
CA PHE A 224 16.20 24.24 9.79
C PHE A 224 15.44 23.16 9.02
N CYS A 225 15.96 21.94 9.04
CA CYS A 225 15.35 20.76 8.44
C CYS A 225 14.12 20.34 9.24
N GLY A 226 12.98 20.17 8.57
CA GLY A 226 11.74 19.72 9.21
C GLY A 226 11.75 18.24 9.64
N ASN A 227 12.74 17.46 9.19
CA ASN A 227 12.84 16.04 9.50
C ASN A 227 13.78 15.77 10.69
N CYS A 228 15.00 16.34 10.68
CA CYS A 228 16.00 16.08 11.72
C CYS A 228 16.35 17.30 12.60
N GLY A 229 15.82 18.49 12.30
CA GLY A 229 16.11 19.72 13.06
C GLY A 229 17.48 20.35 12.79
N ALA A 230 18.32 19.74 11.95
CA ALA A 230 19.62 20.30 11.59
C ALA A 230 19.49 21.64 10.87
N ARG A 231 20.47 22.53 11.03
CA ARG A 231 20.51 23.81 10.34
C ARG A 231 20.80 23.58 8.85
N LEU A 232 19.94 24.10 7.99
CA LEU A 232 20.16 24.05 6.54
C LEU A 232 21.17 25.16 6.19
N VAL A 233 22.27 24.76 5.55
CA VAL A 233 23.31 25.64 5.00
C VAL A 233 22.96 26.08 3.58
#